data_AF-A0A968GFY1-F1
#
_entry.id   AF-A0A968GFY1-F1
#
_cell.length_a   1.000
_cell.length_b   1.000
_cell.length_c   1.000
_cell.angle_alpha   90.00
_cell.angle_beta   90.00
_cell.angle_gamma   90.00
#
_symmetry.space_group_name_H-M   'P 1'
#
loop_
_entity.id
_entity.type
_entity.pdbx_description
1 polymer ?
#
loop_
_entity_poly.entity_id
_entity_poly.type
_entity_poly.pdbx_seq_one_letter_code
_entity_poly.pdbx_strand_id
1 'polypeptide(L)'
;MKESEKLALDIPEPNIDVVEGYAQLWDANDATHQLYVAHNETLKQVWGFLPENTNFQHILIKVTLLNSFYSTRIANMSLVHVAKAIHDLKIDDKLAKSEVDTELVNAIADATKEESGKRAYSFATKYCHWHRPDLYPIYDSFVGDGLWYFFKKYGKMQKFLKTKDLADYSSFYDVMANFREVYGLAECTIKEVDLYLWRLGKEYFKSNKDEE
;
A
#
# COMPACT_ATOMS: atom_id res chain seq x y z
N MET A 1 -7.13 -15.39 -14.78
CA MET A 1 -7.17 -14.58 -16.01
C MET A 1 -5.77 -14.55 -16.63
N LYS A 2 -5.64 -14.99 -17.89
CA LYS A 2 -4.39 -14.98 -18.66
C LYS A 2 -3.99 -13.54 -18.99
N GLU A 3 -2.71 -13.30 -19.28
CA GLU A 3 -2.21 -11.95 -19.66
C GLU A 3 -2.99 -11.37 -20.85
N SER A 4 -3.27 -12.17 -21.89
CA SER A 4 -4.06 -11.72 -23.04
C SER A 4 -5.48 -11.26 -22.68
N GLU A 5 -6.10 -11.91 -21.71
CA GLU A 5 -7.44 -11.56 -21.22
C GLU A 5 -7.38 -10.27 -20.37
N LYS A 6 -6.36 -10.11 -19.52
CA LYS A 6 -6.14 -8.87 -18.76
C LYS A 6 -5.96 -7.68 -19.71
N LEU A 7 -5.16 -7.82 -20.77
CA LEU A 7 -4.86 -6.74 -21.71
C LEU A 7 -6.02 -6.41 -22.66
N ALA A 8 -7.00 -7.31 -22.81
CA ALA A 8 -8.22 -7.06 -23.57
C ALA A 8 -9.23 -6.17 -22.83
N LEU A 9 -9.08 -5.99 -21.51
CA LEU A 9 -9.91 -5.06 -20.74
C LEU A 9 -9.76 -3.63 -21.26
N ASP A 10 -10.89 -2.92 -21.32
CA ASP A 10 -10.98 -1.51 -21.72
C ASP A 10 -10.97 -0.62 -20.48
N ILE A 11 -9.81 -0.56 -19.83
CA ILE A 11 -9.59 0.30 -18.66
C ILE A 11 -9.10 1.65 -19.19
N PRO A 12 -9.68 2.79 -18.76
CA PRO A 12 -9.24 4.11 -19.20
C PRO A 12 -7.76 4.38 -18.90
N GLU A 13 -7.12 5.16 -19.79
CA GLU A 13 -5.77 5.61 -19.53
C GLU A 13 -5.76 6.56 -18.31
N PRO A 14 -4.84 6.40 -17.35
CA PRO A 14 -4.79 7.27 -16.18
C PRO A 14 -4.55 8.72 -16.56
N ASN A 15 -5.32 9.60 -15.93
CA ASN A 15 -5.16 11.05 -15.89
C ASN A 15 -5.83 11.56 -14.61
N ILE A 16 -5.74 12.87 -14.35
CA ILE A 16 -6.29 13.48 -13.14
C ILE A 16 -7.80 13.18 -13.00
N ASP A 17 -8.59 13.42 -14.04
CA ASP A 17 -10.05 13.22 -14.01
C ASP A 17 -10.43 11.75 -13.72
N VAL A 18 -9.70 10.80 -14.30
CA VAL A 18 -9.91 9.36 -14.05
C VAL A 18 -9.58 9.02 -12.61
N VAL A 19 -8.43 9.45 -12.08
CA VAL A 19 -8.01 9.16 -10.70
C VAL A 19 -8.99 9.77 -9.69
N GLU A 20 -9.38 11.03 -9.88
CA GLU A 20 -10.33 11.72 -9.02
C GLU A 20 -11.73 11.11 -9.11
N GLY A 21 -12.17 10.70 -10.31
CA GLY A 21 -13.42 9.98 -10.52
C GLY A 21 -13.47 8.72 -9.66
N TYR A 22 -12.39 7.95 -9.62
CA TYR A 22 -12.28 6.78 -8.76
C TYR A 22 -12.33 7.10 -7.27
N ALA A 23 -11.96 8.30 -6.81
CA ALA A 23 -12.16 8.70 -5.42
C ALA A 23 -13.65 8.90 -5.08
N GLN A 24 -14.47 9.25 -6.08
CA GLN A 24 -15.91 9.54 -5.93
C GLN A 24 -16.82 8.32 -6.12
N LEU A 25 -16.31 7.22 -6.68
CA LEU A 25 -17.04 5.96 -6.89
C LEU A 25 -17.35 5.23 -5.57
N TRP A 26 -18.30 5.74 -4.80
CA TRP A 26 -18.74 5.09 -3.57
C TRP A 26 -20.27 5.05 -3.52
N ASP A 27 -20.82 3.84 -3.47
CA ASP A 27 -22.20 3.66 -3.01
C ASP A 27 -22.20 3.70 -1.48
N ALA A 28 -22.85 4.72 -0.91
CA ALA A 28 -23.01 4.87 0.53
C ALA A 28 -23.69 3.65 1.19
N ASN A 29 -24.43 2.85 0.42
CA ASN A 29 -25.12 1.65 0.88
C ASN A 29 -24.29 0.37 0.71
N ASP A 30 -23.11 0.42 0.09
CA ASP A 30 -22.20 -0.72 0.01
C ASP A 30 -21.51 -0.93 1.36
N ALA A 31 -21.77 -2.08 2.00
CA ALA A 31 -21.13 -2.46 3.26
C ALA A 31 -19.59 -2.48 3.16
N THR A 32 -19.03 -2.76 1.98
CA THR A 32 -17.58 -2.72 1.73
C THR A 32 -17.06 -1.29 1.82
N HIS A 33 -17.80 -0.32 1.28
CA HIS A 33 -17.46 1.10 1.39
C HIS A 33 -17.54 1.58 2.83
N GLN A 34 -18.65 1.28 3.51
CA GLN A 34 -18.84 1.67 4.92
C GLN A 34 -17.73 1.12 5.80
N LEU A 35 -17.34 -0.15 5.60
CA LEU A 35 -16.23 -0.77 6.31
C LEU A 35 -14.90 -0.07 6.02
N TYR A 36 -14.61 0.24 4.76
CA TYR A 36 -13.40 0.95 4.36
C TYR A 36 -13.30 2.34 5.01
N VAL A 37 -14.39 3.12 4.98
CA VAL A 37 -14.45 4.45 5.62
C VAL A 37 -14.25 4.32 7.13
N ALA A 38 -14.96 3.41 7.78
CA ALA A 38 -14.84 3.18 9.22
C ALA A 38 -13.41 2.77 9.63
N HIS A 39 -12.77 1.86 8.87
CA HIS A 39 -11.39 1.46 9.10
C HIS A 39 -10.43 2.65 8.96
N ASN A 40 -10.55 3.44 7.89
CA ASN A 40 -9.67 4.59 7.66
C ASN A 40 -9.80 5.66 8.74
N GLU A 41 -11.03 6.02 9.12
CA GLU A 41 -11.26 7.01 10.19
C GLU A 41 -10.75 6.50 11.54
N THR A 42 -10.90 5.21 11.81
CA THR A 42 -10.35 4.58 13.02
C THR A 42 -8.82 4.64 13.04
N LEU A 43 -8.16 4.27 11.94
CA LEU A 43 -6.70 4.31 11.85
C LEU A 43 -6.17 5.75 11.96
N LYS A 44 -6.85 6.71 11.32
CA LYS A 44 -6.52 8.14 11.43
C LYS A 44 -6.57 8.62 12.89
N GLN A 45 -7.62 8.27 13.62
CA GLN A 45 -7.73 8.61 15.04
C GLN A 45 -6.63 7.97 15.88
N VAL A 46 -6.37 6.68 15.66
CA VAL A 46 -5.35 5.94 16.43
C VAL A 46 -3.95 6.50 16.19
N TRP A 47 -3.57 6.80 14.94
CA TRP A 47 -2.28 7.44 14.66
C TRP A 47 -2.22 8.88 15.15
N GLY A 48 -3.35 9.59 15.19
CA GLY A 48 -3.43 10.92 15.79
C GLY A 48 -3.21 10.91 17.31
N PHE A 49 -3.76 9.92 18.02
CA PHE A 49 -3.57 9.77 19.47
C PHE A 49 -2.22 9.16 19.85
N LEU A 50 -1.67 8.33 18.97
CA LEU A 50 -0.44 7.58 19.21
C LEU A 50 0.57 7.91 18.08
N PRO A 51 1.10 9.13 17.95
CA PRO A 51 1.93 9.48 16.79
C PRO A 51 3.28 8.75 16.78
N GLU A 52 3.91 8.58 17.93
CA GLU A 52 5.27 8.05 18.03
C GLU A 52 5.35 6.51 18.10
N ASN A 53 6.56 5.98 17.90
CA ASN A 53 6.89 4.56 17.97
C ASN A 53 7.89 4.27 19.11
N THR A 54 7.81 5.04 20.20
CA THR A 54 8.64 4.92 21.40
C THR A 54 8.02 4.06 22.51
N ASN A 55 6.70 3.89 22.49
CA ASN A 55 5.97 3.09 23.48
C ASN A 55 5.53 1.75 22.89
N PHE A 56 5.96 0.65 23.50
CA PHE A 56 5.66 -0.71 23.03
C PHE A 56 4.15 -1.00 22.91
N GLN A 57 3.33 -0.63 23.90
CA GLN A 57 1.89 -0.86 23.86
C GLN A 57 1.21 -0.07 22.74
N HIS A 58 1.66 1.17 22.49
CA HIS A 58 1.14 1.99 21.39
C HIS A 58 1.43 1.34 20.03
N ILE A 59 2.64 0.82 19.86
CA ILE A 59 3.03 0.09 18.65
C ILE A 59 2.20 -1.19 18.51
N LEU A 60 2.01 -1.95 19.59
CA LEU A 60 1.21 -3.18 19.56
C LEU A 60 -0.25 -2.90 19.14
N ILE A 61 -0.85 -1.80 19.62
CA ILE A 61 -2.19 -1.35 19.18
C ILE A 61 -2.20 -1.08 17.67
N LYS A 62 -1.24 -0.28 17.18
CA LYS A 62 -1.09 0.03 15.75
C LYS A 62 -0.94 -1.23 14.90
N VAL A 63 -0.02 -2.12 15.28
CA VAL A 63 0.28 -3.38 14.59
C VAL A 63 -0.97 -4.26 14.53
N THR A 64 -1.69 -4.39 15.64
CA THR A 64 -2.89 -5.24 15.74
C THR A 64 -4.01 -4.72 14.84
N LEU A 65 -4.33 -3.42 14.93
CA LEU A 65 -5.37 -2.80 14.11
C LEU A 65 -5.03 -2.87 12.63
N LEU A 66 -3.78 -2.56 12.26
CA LEU A 66 -3.35 -2.57 10.88
C LEU A 66 -3.38 -3.98 10.28
N ASN A 67 -2.93 -5.00 11.04
CA ASN A 67 -3.03 -6.39 10.60
C ASN A 67 -4.49 -6.83 10.41
N SER A 68 -5.40 -6.41 11.30
CA SER A 68 -6.82 -6.74 11.22
C SER A 68 -7.53 -6.03 10.05
N PHE A 69 -7.26 -4.75 9.81
CA PHE A 69 -8.02 -3.96 8.83
C PHE A 69 -7.54 -4.19 7.40
N TYR A 70 -6.25 -4.48 7.21
CA TYR A 70 -5.67 -4.76 5.90
C TYR A 70 -5.44 -6.25 5.63
N SER A 71 -5.82 -7.13 6.57
CA SER A 71 -5.59 -8.58 6.47
C SER A 71 -4.15 -8.90 6.07
N THR A 72 -3.16 -8.30 6.75
CA THR A 72 -1.75 -8.41 6.33
C THR A 72 -1.15 -9.82 6.48
N ARG A 73 -1.96 -10.76 7.00
CA ARG A 73 -1.65 -12.19 7.18
C ARG A 73 -0.45 -12.42 8.11
N ILE A 74 -0.21 -11.51 9.06
CA ILE A 74 0.71 -11.74 10.18
C ILE A 74 -0.04 -12.59 11.20
N ALA A 75 0.54 -13.72 11.60
CA ALA A 75 -0.05 -14.57 12.63
C ALA A 75 -0.17 -13.82 13.96
N ASN A 76 -1.28 -14.03 14.69
CA ASN A 76 -1.54 -13.31 15.95
C ASN A 76 -0.42 -13.47 16.98
N MET A 77 0.19 -14.67 17.07
CA MET A 77 1.32 -14.93 17.96
C MET A 77 2.60 -14.15 17.58
N SER A 78 2.68 -13.67 16.34
CA SER A 78 3.82 -12.91 15.82
C SER A 78 3.67 -11.39 16.00
N LEU A 79 2.48 -10.89 16.35
CA LEU A 79 2.24 -9.43 16.48
C LEU A 79 3.12 -8.78 17.56
N VAL A 80 3.38 -9.50 18.66
CA VAL A 80 4.28 -9.05 19.73
C VAL A 80 5.71 -8.91 19.22
N HIS A 81 6.17 -9.86 18.40
CA HIS A 81 7.50 -9.82 17.79
C HIS A 81 7.63 -8.67 16.80
N VAL A 82 6.60 -8.44 15.98
CA VAL A 82 6.53 -7.32 15.05
C VAL A 82 6.57 -5.97 15.78
N ALA A 83 5.78 -5.82 16.85
CA ALA A 83 5.77 -4.61 17.66
C ALA A 83 7.14 -4.34 18.31
N LYS A 84 7.79 -5.39 18.83
CA LYS A 84 9.13 -5.30 19.39
C LYS A 84 10.16 -4.89 18.34
N ALA A 85 10.11 -5.51 17.15
CA ALA A 85 11.00 -5.17 16.04
C ALA A 85 10.91 -3.69 15.65
N ILE A 86 9.69 -3.15 15.53
CA ILE A 86 9.47 -1.72 15.23
C ILE A 86 10.01 -0.83 16.34
N HIS A 87 9.75 -1.18 17.60
CA HIS A 87 10.25 -0.43 18.76
C HIS A 87 11.78 -0.35 18.76
N ASP A 88 12.46 -1.48 18.51
CA ASP A 88 13.93 -1.56 18.54
C ASP A 88 14.59 -0.81 17.37
N LEU A 89 13.87 -0.65 16.24
CA LEU A 89 14.33 0.10 15.07
C LEU A 89 14.39 1.62 15.28
N LYS A 90 13.71 2.18 16.29
CA LYS A 90 13.72 3.62 16.63
C LYS A 90 13.46 4.53 15.41
N ILE A 91 12.31 4.32 14.78
CA ILE A 91 12.03 4.82 13.43
C ILE A 91 11.53 6.28 13.35
N ASP A 92 11.21 6.90 14.49
CA ASP A 92 10.55 8.22 14.53
C ASP A 92 11.36 9.32 13.84
N ASP A 93 12.69 9.36 14.06
CA ASP A 93 13.57 10.34 13.41
C ASP A 93 13.58 10.22 11.87
N LYS A 94 13.41 9.00 11.36
CA LYS A 94 13.33 8.77 9.90
C LYS A 94 11.98 9.22 9.35
N LEU A 95 10.89 8.95 10.06
CA LEU A 95 9.53 9.36 9.68
C LEU A 95 9.31 10.88 9.74
N ALA A 96 10.08 11.59 10.58
CA ALA A 96 10.03 13.04 10.72
C ALA A 96 10.66 13.81 9.54
N LYS A 97 11.41 13.15 8.66
CA LYS A 97 12.06 13.79 7.51
C LYS A 97 11.04 14.27 6.48
N SER A 98 11.38 15.31 5.72
CA SER A 98 10.54 15.83 4.64
C SER A 98 10.46 14.91 3.42
N GLU A 99 11.41 14.01 3.26
CA GLU A 99 11.54 13.11 2.12
C GLU A 99 11.31 11.66 2.52
N VAL A 100 10.92 10.82 1.56
CA VAL A 100 10.75 9.38 1.78
C VAL A 100 12.09 8.73 2.14
N ASP A 101 12.08 7.88 3.16
CA ASP A 101 13.19 6.95 3.47
C ASP A 101 12.75 5.56 3.02
N THR A 102 13.17 5.13 1.82
CA THR A 102 12.76 3.83 1.25
C THR A 102 13.36 2.65 2.00
N GLU A 103 14.56 2.83 2.55
CA GLU A 103 15.26 1.83 3.38
C GLU A 103 14.53 1.56 4.70
N LEU A 104 13.82 2.55 5.26
CA LEU A 104 12.98 2.34 6.44
C LEU A 104 11.94 1.25 6.23
N VAL A 105 11.24 1.27 5.09
CA VAL A 105 10.19 0.28 4.81
C VAL A 105 10.78 -1.12 4.66
N ASN A 106 11.90 -1.22 3.95
CA ASN A 106 12.64 -2.48 3.83
C ASN A 106 13.13 -2.98 5.20
N ALA A 107 13.69 -2.10 6.04
CA ALA A 107 14.13 -2.45 7.39
C ALA A 107 12.98 -2.99 8.27
N ILE A 108 11.80 -2.38 8.22
CA ILE A 108 10.61 -2.90 8.93
C ILE A 108 10.20 -4.26 8.35
N ALA A 109 10.16 -4.42 7.03
CA ALA A 109 9.80 -5.68 6.38
C ALA A 109 10.77 -6.82 6.74
N ASP A 110 12.07 -6.52 6.89
CA ASP A 110 13.11 -7.48 7.25
C ASP A 110 13.14 -7.79 8.74
N ALA A 111 12.93 -6.79 9.61
CA ALA A 111 12.86 -7.00 11.05
C ALA A 111 11.62 -7.80 11.48
N THR A 112 10.62 -7.88 10.61
CA THR A 112 9.36 -8.63 10.80
C THR A 112 9.33 -9.94 10.03
N LYS A 113 10.48 -10.38 9.50
CA LYS A 113 10.62 -11.59 8.70
C LYS A 113 10.39 -12.84 9.56
N GLU A 114 9.52 -13.71 9.07
CA GLU A 114 9.26 -15.02 9.69
C GLU A 114 10.42 -16.00 9.44
N GLU A 115 10.48 -17.09 10.20
CA GLU A 115 11.45 -18.17 10.00
C GLU A 115 11.38 -18.78 8.59
N SER A 116 10.19 -18.78 7.99
CA SER A 116 9.95 -19.18 6.59
C SER A 116 10.68 -18.33 5.55
N GLY A 117 11.25 -17.19 5.98
CA GLY A 117 11.85 -16.18 5.12
C GLY A 117 10.85 -15.18 4.56
N LYS A 118 9.56 -15.32 4.87
CA LYS A 118 8.51 -14.39 4.44
C LYS A 118 8.63 -13.06 5.19
N ARG A 119 8.81 -11.98 4.45
CA ARG A 119 8.83 -10.60 4.97
C ARG A 119 7.40 -10.09 5.12
N ALA A 120 7.09 -9.32 6.16
CA ALA A 120 5.81 -8.62 6.28
C ALA A 120 5.80 -7.32 5.44
N TYR A 121 6.15 -7.43 4.16
CA TYR A 121 6.40 -6.29 3.28
C TYR A 121 5.16 -5.40 3.08
N SER A 122 4.02 -6.01 2.73
CA SER A 122 2.75 -5.28 2.59
C SER A 122 2.37 -4.54 3.88
N PHE A 123 2.61 -5.16 5.05
CA PHE A 123 2.41 -4.53 6.34
C PHE A 123 3.35 -3.33 6.54
N ALA A 124 4.64 -3.47 6.23
CA ALA A 124 5.63 -2.40 6.38
C ALA A 124 5.26 -1.16 5.56
N THR A 125 4.83 -1.34 4.30
CA THR A 125 4.38 -0.21 3.46
C THR A 125 3.20 0.55 4.08
N LYS A 126 2.23 -0.18 4.64
CA LYS A 126 1.05 0.38 5.29
C LYS A 126 1.40 1.10 6.58
N TYR A 127 2.31 0.52 7.36
CA TYR A 127 2.74 1.10 8.63
C TYR A 127 3.37 2.48 8.41
N CYS A 128 4.26 2.60 7.43
CA CYS A 128 4.85 3.90 7.05
C CYS A 128 3.82 4.85 6.43
N HIS A 129 2.91 4.35 5.58
CA HIS A 129 1.83 5.18 5.03
C HIS A 129 0.97 5.82 6.11
N TRP A 130 0.58 5.09 7.15
CA TRP A 130 -0.25 5.67 8.20
C TRP A 130 0.46 6.71 9.06
N HIS A 131 1.80 6.69 9.10
CA HIS A 131 2.60 7.76 9.67
C HIS A 131 2.74 8.97 8.74
N ARG A 132 2.93 8.73 7.44
CA ARG A 132 3.21 9.76 6.44
C ARG A 132 2.51 9.44 5.11
N PRO A 133 1.17 9.63 5.03
CA PRO A 133 0.37 9.25 3.87
C PRO A 133 0.63 10.14 2.65
N ASP A 134 1.30 11.28 2.87
CA ASP A 134 1.80 12.20 1.86
C ASP A 134 3.05 11.68 1.14
N LEU A 135 3.84 10.82 1.77
CA LEU A 135 5.14 10.35 1.24
C LEU A 135 5.16 8.88 0.85
N TYR A 136 4.54 8.01 1.64
CA TYR A 136 4.74 6.56 1.52
C TYR A 136 3.56 5.90 0.79
N PRO A 137 3.71 5.52 -0.49
CA PRO A 137 2.70 4.72 -1.17
C PRO A 137 2.56 3.34 -0.52
N ILE A 138 1.32 2.83 -0.50
CA ILE A 138 0.99 1.49 -0.05
C ILE A 138 1.23 0.48 -1.17
N TYR A 139 1.96 -0.58 -0.86
CA TYR A 139 1.98 -1.75 -1.73
C TYR A 139 0.94 -2.78 -1.31
N ASP A 140 0.15 -3.24 -2.27
CA ASP A 140 -0.52 -4.53 -2.22
C ASP A 140 -0.59 -5.16 -3.61
N SER A 141 -1.17 -6.36 -3.66
CA SER A 141 -1.26 -7.12 -4.90
C SER A 141 -2.16 -6.47 -5.95
N PHE A 142 -3.20 -5.71 -5.57
CA PHE A 142 -4.04 -4.98 -6.51
C PHE A 142 -3.31 -3.78 -7.10
N VAL A 143 -2.56 -3.04 -6.28
CA VAL A 143 -1.68 -1.96 -6.75
C VAL A 143 -0.65 -2.52 -7.75
N GLY A 144 -0.02 -3.65 -7.43
CA GLY A 144 0.91 -4.33 -8.33
C GLY A 144 0.27 -4.78 -9.64
N ASP A 145 -0.94 -5.36 -9.60
CA ASP A 145 -1.70 -5.75 -10.79
C ASP A 145 -2.03 -4.54 -11.69
N GLY A 146 -2.43 -3.41 -11.10
CA GLY A 146 -2.73 -2.16 -11.81
C GLY A 146 -1.51 -1.55 -12.50
N LEU A 147 -0.39 -1.39 -11.77
CA LEU A 147 0.85 -0.89 -12.35
C LEU A 147 1.34 -1.78 -13.50
N TRP A 148 1.28 -3.09 -13.32
CA TRP A 148 1.62 -4.05 -14.37
C TRP A 148 0.73 -3.91 -15.61
N TYR A 149 -0.58 -3.74 -15.42
CA TYR A 149 -1.51 -3.53 -16.52
C TYR A 149 -1.14 -2.29 -17.33
N PHE A 150 -0.94 -1.13 -16.67
CA PHE A 150 -0.64 0.13 -17.35
C PHE A 150 0.69 0.11 -18.09
N PHE A 151 1.72 -0.48 -17.48
CA PHE A 151 3.00 -0.73 -18.14
C PHE A 151 2.84 -1.52 -19.43
N LYS A 152 2.07 -2.61 -19.40
CA LYS A 152 1.87 -3.49 -20.56
C LYS A 152 0.94 -2.90 -21.62
N LYS A 153 -0.12 -2.22 -21.21
CA LYS A 153 -1.17 -1.72 -22.11
C LYS A 153 -0.71 -0.50 -22.90
N TYR A 154 -0.05 0.46 -22.25
CA TYR A 154 0.28 1.75 -22.85
C TYR A 154 1.77 1.93 -23.16
N GLY A 155 2.66 1.16 -22.53
CA GLY A 155 4.10 1.18 -22.82
C GLY A 155 4.82 2.50 -22.51
N LYS A 156 4.18 3.42 -21.75
CA LYS A 156 4.75 4.74 -21.40
C LYS A 156 5.75 4.67 -20.23
N MET A 157 5.59 3.70 -19.34
CA MET A 157 6.42 3.56 -18.15
C MET A 157 7.78 2.97 -18.50
N GLN A 158 8.86 3.57 -17.99
CA GLN A 158 10.25 3.19 -18.31
C GLN A 158 10.84 2.18 -17.33
N LYS A 159 10.32 2.13 -16.09
CA LYS A 159 10.83 1.24 -15.04
C LYS A 159 10.15 -0.13 -15.13
N PHE A 160 10.98 -1.18 -15.08
CA PHE A 160 10.62 -2.55 -15.41
C PHE A 160 9.75 -3.21 -14.33
N LEU A 161 8.73 -3.98 -14.74
CA LEU A 161 7.84 -4.74 -13.86
C LEU A 161 8.00 -6.25 -14.10
N LYS A 162 8.95 -6.89 -13.40
CA LYS A 162 8.72 -8.25 -12.89
C LYS A 162 8.14 -8.11 -11.47
N THR A 163 7.22 -8.99 -11.10
CA THR A 163 6.65 -9.08 -9.74
C THR A 163 7.70 -9.19 -8.63
N LYS A 164 8.93 -9.64 -8.94
CA LYS A 164 10.06 -9.68 -8.01
C LYS A 164 10.61 -8.29 -7.68
N ASP A 165 10.53 -7.33 -8.60
CA ASP A 165 11.09 -5.98 -8.41
C ASP A 165 10.22 -5.16 -7.45
N LEU A 166 8.93 -5.49 -7.31
CA LEU A 166 8.03 -4.87 -6.34
C LEU A 166 8.24 -5.36 -4.89
N ALA A 167 9.09 -6.37 -4.68
CA ALA A 167 9.43 -6.84 -3.34
C ALA A 167 10.45 -5.95 -2.62
N ASP A 168 11.06 -5.01 -3.34
CA ASP A 168 11.93 -3.96 -2.80
C ASP A 168 11.19 -2.62 -2.82
N TYR A 169 11.19 -1.90 -1.68
CA TYR A 169 10.42 -0.66 -1.59
C TYR A 169 10.99 0.47 -2.42
N SER A 170 12.31 0.55 -2.58
CA SER A 170 12.93 1.60 -3.40
C SER A 170 12.51 1.45 -4.86
N SER A 171 12.51 0.22 -5.37
CA SER A 171 12.07 -0.13 -6.72
C SER A 171 10.57 0.14 -6.92
N PHE A 172 9.74 -0.19 -5.93
CA PHE A 172 8.30 0.12 -5.96
C PHE A 172 8.03 1.62 -5.95
N TYR A 173 8.69 2.38 -5.08
CA TYR A 173 8.56 3.84 -5.01
C TYR A 173 8.93 4.49 -6.34
N ASP A 174 10.00 4.00 -6.95
CA ASP A 174 10.47 4.42 -8.26
C ASP A 174 9.45 4.19 -9.38
N VAL A 175 8.77 3.04 -9.37
CA VAL A 175 7.69 2.73 -10.31
C VAL A 175 6.49 3.64 -10.07
N MET A 176 6.11 3.89 -8.82
CA MET A 176 5.02 4.81 -8.47
C MET A 176 5.33 6.24 -8.91
N ALA A 177 6.56 6.71 -8.72
CA ALA A 177 6.99 8.02 -9.19
C ALA A 177 6.92 8.12 -10.73
N ASN A 178 7.43 7.11 -11.44
CA ASN A 178 7.36 7.09 -12.91
C ASN A 178 5.91 7.00 -13.41
N PHE A 179 5.05 6.22 -12.75
CA PHE A 179 3.62 6.16 -13.06
C PHE A 179 2.98 7.55 -12.95
N ARG A 180 3.20 8.26 -11.84
CA ARG A 180 2.67 9.61 -11.65
C ARG A 180 3.16 10.60 -12.70
N GLU A 181 4.44 10.53 -13.03
CA GLU A 181 5.05 11.41 -14.03
C GLU A 181 4.47 11.20 -15.43
N VAL A 182 4.47 9.96 -15.94
CA VAL A 182 4.09 9.68 -17.34
C VAL A 182 2.59 9.85 -17.61
N TYR A 183 1.76 9.80 -16.56
CA TYR A 183 0.32 10.02 -16.63
C TYR A 183 -0.11 11.41 -16.12
N GLY A 184 0.85 12.31 -15.81
CA GLY A 184 0.54 13.70 -15.43
C GLY A 184 -0.22 13.84 -14.11
N LEU A 185 0.04 12.97 -13.14
CA LEU A 185 -0.66 12.90 -11.85
C LEU A 185 0.05 13.68 -10.74
N ALA A 186 0.69 14.80 -11.09
CA ALA A 186 1.45 15.61 -10.14
C ALA A 186 0.55 16.26 -9.07
N GLU A 187 -0.65 16.68 -9.48
CA GLU A 187 -1.67 17.28 -8.61
C GLU A 187 -2.41 16.25 -7.73
N CYS A 188 -2.36 14.98 -8.11
CA CYS A 188 -2.92 13.90 -7.28
C CYS A 188 -1.94 13.55 -6.16
N THR A 189 -2.47 13.45 -4.94
CA THR A 189 -1.72 12.96 -3.78
C THR A 189 -1.35 11.49 -3.93
N ILE A 190 -0.30 11.05 -3.23
CA ILE A 190 0.09 9.63 -3.16
C ILE A 190 -1.10 8.75 -2.76
N LYS A 191 -1.88 9.20 -1.77
CA LYS A 191 -3.06 8.50 -1.28
C LYS A 191 -4.15 8.34 -2.34
N GLU A 192 -4.39 9.35 -3.19
CA GLU A 192 -5.38 9.26 -4.26
C GLU A 192 -4.95 8.28 -5.36
N VAL A 193 -3.67 8.32 -5.74
CA VAL A 193 -3.09 7.39 -6.71
C VAL A 193 -3.15 5.96 -6.19
N ASP A 194 -2.79 5.73 -4.93
CA ASP A 194 -2.89 4.42 -4.26
C ASP A 194 -4.33 3.91 -4.23
N LEU A 195 -5.29 4.77 -3.83
CA LEU A 195 -6.70 4.42 -3.76
C LEU A 195 -7.24 4.06 -5.16
N TYR A 196 -6.87 4.82 -6.17
CA TYR A 196 -7.21 4.54 -7.56
C TYR A 196 -6.74 3.15 -7.99
N LEU A 197 -5.44 2.86 -7.84
CA LEU A 197 -4.86 1.57 -8.24
C LEU A 197 -5.48 0.40 -7.47
N TRP A 198 -5.75 0.58 -6.18
CA TRP A 198 -6.40 -0.45 -5.35
C TRP A 198 -7.84 -0.74 -5.83
N ARG A 199 -8.65 0.30 -6.05
CA ARG A 199 -10.04 0.15 -6.52
C ARG A 199 -10.11 -0.48 -7.89
N LEU A 200 -9.30 0.01 -8.82
CA LEU A 200 -9.20 -0.55 -10.16
C LEU A 200 -8.84 -2.03 -10.10
N GLY A 201 -7.86 -2.40 -9.27
CA GLY A 201 -7.51 -3.81 -9.11
C GLY A 201 -8.63 -4.65 -8.45
N LYS A 202 -9.40 -4.07 -7.53
CA LYS A 202 -10.58 -4.72 -6.95
C LYS A 202 -11.71 -4.91 -7.97
N GLU A 203 -11.90 -3.95 -8.86
CA GLU A 203 -12.93 -3.98 -9.90
C GLU A 203 -12.59 -4.98 -11.00
N TYR A 204 -11.36 -4.93 -11.53
CA TYR A 204 -10.98 -5.67 -12.73
C TYR A 204 -10.16 -6.95 -12.46
N PHE A 205 -9.49 -7.08 -11.32
CA PHE A 205 -8.53 -8.17 -11.07
C PHE A 205 -8.86 -9.06 -9.87
N LYS A 206 -9.95 -8.79 -9.12
CA LYS A 206 -10.35 -9.56 -7.93
C LYS A 206 -10.67 -11.03 -8.19
N SER A 207 -11.17 -11.38 -9.38
CA SER A 207 -11.59 -12.74 -9.79
C SER A 207 -10.48 -13.81 -9.86
N ASN A 208 -9.33 -13.61 -9.21
CA ASN A 208 -8.23 -14.58 -9.13
C ASN A 208 -7.68 -14.79 -7.71
N LYS A 209 -8.34 -14.29 -6.65
CA LYS A 209 -7.79 -14.34 -5.26
C LYS A 209 -8.69 -15.01 -4.22
N ASP A 210 -9.91 -15.40 -4.61
CA ASP A 210 -10.88 -16.08 -3.72
C ASP A 210 -10.93 -17.60 -3.99
N GLU A 211 -10.03 -18.16 -4.82
CA GLU A 211 -9.90 -19.60 -5.14
C GLU A 211 -8.58 -20.24 -4.63
N GLU A 212 -7.80 -19.55 -3.78
CA GLU A 212 -6.65 -20.12 -3.04
C GLU A 212 -6.78 -19.89 -1.53
#